data_AF-Q7P9N8-F1
#
_entry.id   AF-Q7P9N8-F1
#
_cell.length_a   1.000
_cell.length_b   1.000
_cell.length_c   1.000
_cell.angle_alpha   90.00
_cell.angle_beta   90.00
_cell.angle_gamma   90.00
#
_symmetry.space_group_name_H-M   'P 1'
#
loop_
_entity.id
_entity.type
_entity.pdbx_description
1 polymer ?
#
loop_
_entity_poly.entity_id
_entity_poly.type
_entity_poly.pdbx_seq_one_letter_code
_entity_poly.pdbx_strand_id
1 'polypeptide(L)'
;MRSYGEVYLIDWLEIEEPKYLLDDYVHKIIEVIDNLKIKDIKLIGHCIGGNLAIATNVLMPKFIKTLTLLTCPWDFSHFFYIRMLHRYLKLDSGIDNLR
;
A
#
# COMPACT_ATOMS: atom_id res chain seq x y z
N MET A 1 31.56 10.32 11.94
CA MET A 1 30.42 9.40 11.81
C MET A 1 29.17 10.25 11.58
N ARG A 2 28.43 10.08 10.48
CA ARG A 2 27.19 10.84 10.24
C ARG A 2 26.03 10.08 10.90
N SER A 3 25.26 10.76 11.76
CA SER A 3 24.03 10.23 12.35
C SER A 3 22.85 10.67 11.49
N TYR A 4 22.00 9.73 11.06
CA TYR A 4 20.89 9.98 10.13
C TYR A 4 19.49 9.82 10.76
N GLY A 5 19.43 9.53 12.06
CA GLY A 5 18.21 9.29 12.82
C GLY A 5 17.90 7.81 13.02
N GLU A 6 16.79 7.54 13.71
CA GLU A 6 16.28 6.20 13.96
C GLU A 6 15.59 5.64 12.71
N VAL A 7 15.76 4.33 12.48
CA VAL A 7 15.15 3.63 11.35
C VAL A 7 14.24 2.54 11.91
N TYR A 8 12.97 2.60 11.52
CA TYR A 8 11.97 1.60 11.85
C TYR A 8 11.60 0.84 10.58
N LEU A 9 11.66 -0.49 10.65
CA LEU A 9 11.16 -1.39 9.62
C LEU A 9 9.82 -1.93 10.10
N ILE A 10 8.78 -1.76 9.30
CA ILE A 10 7.49 -2.41 9.53
C ILE A 10 7.53 -3.73 8.77
N ASP A 11 7.54 -4.82 9.53
CA ASP A 11 7.45 -6.18 9.01
C ASP A 11 6.03 -6.70 9.15
N TRP A 12 5.57 -7.45 8.16
CA TRP A 12 4.22 -8.00 8.10
C TRP A 12 4.33 -9.51 8.15
N LEU A 13 3.78 -10.11 9.20
CA LEU A 13 3.66 -11.56 9.28
C LEU A 13 2.59 -12.05 8.32
N GLU A 14 2.69 -13.32 7.93
CA GLU A 14 1.69 -14.00 7.12
C GLU A 14 0.33 -13.93 7.82
N ILE A 15 -0.69 -13.48 7.09
CA ILE A 15 -2.02 -13.27 7.65
C ILE A 15 -2.87 -14.48 7.33
N GLU A 16 -3.24 -15.21 8.38
CA GLU A 16 -4.12 -16.38 8.27
C GLU A 16 -5.59 -16.00 8.00
N GLU A 17 -5.95 -14.73 8.20
CA GLU A 17 -7.31 -14.24 7.98
C GLU A 17 -7.66 -14.13 6.48
N PRO A 18 -8.68 -14.85 6.00
CA PRO A 18 -9.01 -14.90 4.57
C PRO A 18 -9.60 -13.60 4.00
N LYS A 19 -9.85 -12.59 4.84
CA LYS A 19 -10.47 -11.30 4.47
C LYS A 19 -9.62 -10.10 4.84
N TYR A 20 -8.31 -10.26 4.92
CA TYR A 20 -7.43 -9.13 5.17
C TYR A 20 -7.22 -8.30 3.90
N LEU A 21 -7.52 -7.01 3.98
CA LEU A 21 -7.47 -6.07 2.86
C LEU A 21 -6.24 -5.16 2.98
N LEU A 22 -5.90 -4.49 1.87
CA LEU A 22 -4.84 -3.47 1.85
C LEU A 22 -5.09 -2.33 2.84
N ASP A 23 -6.35 -1.98 3.06
CA ASP A 23 -6.75 -0.93 3.99
C ASP A 23 -6.41 -1.29 5.44
N ASP A 24 -6.48 -2.57 5.81
CA ASP A 24 -6.14 -3.04 7.16
C ASP A 24 -4.64 -2.85 7.44
N TYR A 25 -3.78 -3.12 6.45
CA TYR A 25 -2.34 -2.83 6.54
C TYR A 25 -2.08 -1.33 6.75
N VAL A 26 -2.80 -0.45 6.04
CA VAL A 26 -2.65 1.00 6.17
C VAL A 26 -3.03 1.46 7.58
N HIS A 27 -4.14 0.94 8.13
CA HIS A 27 -4.55 1.25 9.50
C HIS A 27 -3.53 0.77 10.54
N LYS A 28 -2.88 -0.38 10.32
CA LYS A 28 -1.79 -0.84 11.19
C LYS A 28 -0.57 0.07 11.15
N ILE A 29 -0.21 0.60 9.97
CA ILE A 29 0.88 1.59 9.87
C ILE A 29 0.55 2.85 10.68
N ILE A 30 -0.68 3.35 10.52
CA ILE A 30 -1.18 4.52 11.24
C ILE A 30 -1.10 4.29 12.76
N GLU A 31 -1.56 3.13 13.23
CA GLU A 31 -1.49 2.73 14.63
C GLU A 31 -0.04 2.74 15.16
N VAL A 32 0.92 2.22 14.38
CA VAL A 32 2.34 2.24 14.73
C VAL A 32 2.87 3.68 14.82
N ILE A 33 2.56 4.52 13.83
CA ILE A 33 2.99 5.93 13.81
C ILE A 33 2.45 6.69 15.04
N ASP A 34 1.17 6.52 15.35
CA ASP A 34 0.51 7.17 16.48
C ASP A 34 1.10 6.69 17.82
N ASN A 35 1.39 5.39 17.95
CA ASN A 35 1.99 4.82 19.15
C ASN A 35 3.43 5.30 19.39
N LEU A 36 4.22 5.45 18.31
CA LEU A 36 5.57 5.97 18.38
C LEU A 36 5.60 7.48 18.71
N LYS A 37 4.50 8.20 18.48
CA LYS A 37 4.36 9.66 18.70
C LYS A 37 5.45 10.48 17.99
N ILE A 38 5.97 9.97 16.87
CA ILE A 38 7.02 10.60 16.08
C ILE A 38 6.38 11.61 15.13
N LYS A 39 7.00 12.79 15.01
CA LYS A 39 6.66 13.81 14.01
C LYS A 39 7.75 13.85 12.94
N ASP A 40 7.44 14.43 11.79
CA ASP A 40 8.37 14.62 10.68
C ASP A 40 9.00 13.32 10.13
N ILE A 41 8.18 12.28 9.99
CA ILE A 41 8.59 10.96 9.51
C ILE A 41 9.01 11.03 8.04
N LYS A 42 10.15 10.42 7.71
CA LYS A 42 10.57 10.16 6.34
C LYS A 42 10.09 8.76 5.95
N LEU A 43 8.95 8.67 5.29
CA LEU A 43 8.32 7.41 4.94
C LEU A 43 8.91 6.86 3.64
N ILE A 44 9.32 5.60 3.66
CA ILE A 44 9.87 4.89 2.50
C ILE A 44 9.02 3.64 2.25
N GLY A 45 8.56 3.44 1.02
CA GLY A 45 7.80 2.25 0.64
C GLY A 45 8.39 1.57 -0.60
N HIS A 46 8.47 0.23 -0.56
CA HIS A 46 9.02 -0.60 -1.64
C HIS A 46 7.94 -1.51 -2.25
N CYS A 47 7.83 -1.53 -3.58
CA CYS A 47 6.85 -2.34 -4.32
C CYS A 47 5.42 -2.13 -3.77
N ILE A 48 4.77 -3.16 -3.21
CA ILE A 48 3.45 -3.06 -2.58
C ILE A 48 3.45 -2.12 -1.37
N GLY A 49 4.53 -2.11 -0.58
CA GLY A 49 4.71 -1.20 0.54
C GLY A 49 4.76 0.27 0.11
N GLY A 50 5.06 0.56 -1.15
CA GLY A 50 4.94 1.89 -1.73
C GLY A 50 3.48 2.37 -1.82
N ASN A 51 2.55 1.48 -2.21
CA ASN A 51 1.13 1.80 -2.24
C ASN A 51 0.57 2.05 -0.84
N LEU A 52 1.00 1.21 0.13
CA LEU A 52 0.65 1.41 1.53
C LEU A 52 1.18 2.76 2.05
N ALA A 53 2.44 3.09 1.74
CA ALA A 53 3.05 4.35 2.12
C ALA A 53 2.36 5.58 1.50
N ILE A 54 1.91 5.48 0.24
CA ILE A 54 1.09 6.51 -0.41
C ILE A 54 -0.22 6.69 0.37
N ALA A 55 -0.94 5.60 0.65
CA ALA A 55 -2.21 5.65 1.37
C ALA A 55 -2.05 6.24 2.77
N THR A 56 -1.02 5.82 3.53
CA THR A 56 -0.68 6.41 4.82
C THR A 56 -0.38 7.90 4.70
N ASN A 57 0.36 8.34 3.68
CA ASN A 57 0.65 9.75 3.45
C ASN A 57 -0.60 10.58 3.15
N VAL A 58 -1.58 10.01 2.43
CA VAL A 58 -2.86 10.67 2.17
C VAL A 58 -3.69 10.81 3.45
N LEU A 59 -3.67 9.80 4.34
CA LEU A 59 -4.46 9.79 5.57
C LEU A 59 -3.79 10.57 6.73
N MET A 60 -2.45 10.60 6.79
CA MET A 60 -1.67 11.25 7.84
C MET A 60 -0.64 12.27 7.32
N PRO A 61 -1.02 13.21 6.44
CA PRO A 61 -0.05 14.10 5.78
C PRO A 61 0.70 15.02 6.75
N LYS A 62 0.15 15.28 7.94
CA LYS A 62 0.77 16.14 8.96
C LYS A 62 1.99 15.53 9.63
N PHE A 63 2.11 14.21 9.63
CA PHE A 63 3.20 13.49 10.31
C PHE A 63 4.33 13.11 9.35
N ILE A 64 4.05 13.07 8.05
CA ILE A 64 4.99 12.62 7.02
C ILE A 64 5.62 13.82 6.35
N LYS A 65 6.94 13.96 6.52
CA LYS A 65 7.74 15.04 5.96
C LYS A 65 8.15 14.78 4.52
N THR A 66 8.47 13.51 4.21
CA THR A 66 8.88 13.09 2.87
C THR A 66 8.37 11.68 2.61
N LEU A 67 7.90 11.44 1.39
CA LEU A 67 7.56 10.12 0.89
C LEU A 67 8.58 9.71 -0.20
N THR A 68 9.24 8.58 -0.02
CA THR A 68 10.16 7.99 -1.00
C THR A 68 9.63 6.65 -1.46
N LEU A 69 9.49 6.47 -2.78
CA LEU A 69 8.95 5.26 -3.38
C LEU A 69 10.04 4.52 -4.14
N LEU A 70 10.23 3.25 -3.80
CA LEU A 70 11.19 2.36 -4.43
C LEU A 70 10.42 1.32 -5.22
N THR A 71 10.62 1.28 -6.54
CA THR A 71 9.98 0.30 -7.46
C THR A 71 8.47 0.14 -7.25
N CYS A 72 7.79 1.21 -6.81
CA CYS A 72 6.36 1.18 -6.50
C CYS A 72 5.53 1.29 -7.80
N PRO A 73 4.70 0.29 -8.14
CA PRO A 73 3.67 0.48 -9.15
C PRO A 73 2.61 1.39 -8.54
N TRP A 74 2.46 2.60 -9.07
CA TRP A 74 1.53 3.60 -8.52
C TRP A 74 0.41 3.99 -9.50
N ASP A 75 0.66 3.83 -10.80
CA ASP A 75 -0.33 4.08 -11.85
C ASP A 75 -0.80 2.77 -12.48
N PHE A 76 -2.08 2.46 -12.26
CA PHE A 76 -2.77 1.29 -12.82
C PHE A 76 -3.78 1.68 -13.91
N SER A 77 -3.76 2.93 -14.36
CA SER A 77 -4.68 3.45 -15.37
C SER A 77 -4.63 2.66 -16.68
N HIS A 78 -3.47 2.10 -17.04
CA HIS A 78 -3.31 1.28 -18.24
C HIS A 78 -4.20 0.02 -18.22
N PHE A 79 -4.56 -0.50 -17.04
CA PHE A 79 -5.47 -1.64 -16.92
C PHE A 79 -6.93 -1.29 -17.19
N PHE A 80 -7.29 -0.01 -17.27
CA PHE A 80 -8.67 0.42 -17.46
C PHE A 80 -9.28 -0.16 -18.75
N TYR A 81 -8.59 -0.02 -19.89
CA TYR A 81 -9.07 -0.52 -21.18
C TYR A 81 -9.21 -2.04 -21.20
N ILE A 82 -8.23 -2.75 -20.62
CA ILE A 82 -8.25 -4.22 -20.53
C ILE A 82 -9.43 -4.68 -19.66
N ARG A 83 -9.65 -4.04 -18.50
CA ARG A 83 -10.82 -4.34 -17.63
C ARG A 83 -12.14 -4.02 -18.31
N MET A 84 -12.20 -2.95 -19.10
CA MET A 84 -13.40 -2.58 -19.85
C MET A 84 -13.73 -3.62 -20.93
N LEU A 85 -12.73 -4.04 -21.71
CA LEU A 85 -12.87 -5.11 -22.70
C LEU A 85 -13.28 -6.43 -22.05
N HIS A 86 -12.65 -6.80 -20.92
CA HIS A 86 -13.00 -8.01 -20.17
C HIS A 86 -14.49 -8.05 -19.80
N ARG A 87 -15.02 -6.95 -19.27
CA ARG A 87 -16.43 -6.80 -18.92
C ARG A 87 -17.34 -6.82 -20.14
N TYR A 88 -16.96 -6.11 -21.20
CA TYR A 88 -17.74 -6.06 -22.44
C TYR A 88 -17.92 -7.44 -23.07
N LEU A 89 -16.85 -8.23 -23.07
CA LEU A 89 -16.82 -9.60 -23.59
C LEU A 89 -17.43 -10.63 -22.62
N LYS A 90 -17.88 -10.21 -21.42
CA LYS A 90 -18.41 -11.08 -20.35
C LYS A 90 -17.51 -12.29 -20.05
N LEU A 91 -16.20 -12.10 -20.10
CA LEU A 91 -15.24 -13.21 -19.93
C LEU A 91 -15.37 -13.90 -18.57
N ASP A 92 -15.86 -13.19 -17.54
CA ASP A 92 -16.22 -13.79 -16.23
C ASP A 92 -17.20 -14.96 -16.40
N SER A 93 -18.24 -14.79 -17.23
CA SER A 93 -19.25 -15.84 -17.48
C SER A 93 -18.72 -17.01 -18.32
N GLY A 94 -17.66 -16.79 -19.10
CA GLY A 94 -17.01 -17.87 -19.84
C GLY A 94 -16.24 -18.83 -18.91
N ILE A 95 -15.72 -18.31 -17.79
CA ILE A 95 -14.99 -19.09 -16.79
C ILE A 95 -15.96 -19.87 -15.89
N ASP A 96 -17.10 -19.27 -15.53
CA ASP A 96 -18.13 -19.97 -14.74
C ASP A 96 -18.76 -21.16 -15.50
N ASN A 97 -18.82 -21.10 -16.83
CA ASN A 97 -19.30 -22.22 -17.67
C ASN A 97 -18.25 -23.32 -17.92
N LEU A 98 -17.02 -23.14 -17.42
CA LEU A 98 -15.93 -24.14 -17.50
C LEU A 98 -15.72 -24.90 -16.18
N ARG A 99 -16.46 -24.57 -15.12
CA ARG A 99 -16.54 -25.31 -13.86
C ARG A 99 -17.75 -26.22 -13.84
#